data_AF-A0AAV2ZW60-F1
#
_entry.id   AF-A0AAV2ZW60-F1
#
_cell.length_a   1.000
_cell.length_b   1.000
_cell.length_c   1.000
_cell.angle_alpha   90.00
_cell.angle_beta   90.00
_cell.angle_gamma   90.00
#
_symmetry.space_group_name_H-M   'P 1'
#
loop_
_entity.id
_entity.type
_entity.pdbx_description
1 polymer ?
#
loop_
_entity_poly.entity_id
_entity_poly.type
_entity_poly.pdbx_seq_one_letter_code
_entity_poly.pdbx_strand_id
1 'polypeptide(L)'
;MAASGKVAATRTVGAVKPLLSRDLGEARRRVRELYRAWYREVPNTVHLYQLDISVKQGRDKVREMFQKNAHVTDPRVIDLLVIKVS
;
A
#
# COMPACT_ATOMS: atom_id res chain seq x y z
N MET A 1 3.15 40.40 28.67
CA MET A 1 2.60 39.98 27.36
C MET A 1 2.82 38.48 27.19
N ALA A 2 1.95 37.65 27.79
CA ALA A 2 2.08 36.19 27.70
C ALA A 2 1.42 35.68 26.42
N ALA A 3 2.20 35.01 25.57
CA ALA A 3 1.75 34.45 24.30
C ALA A 3 0.83 33.24 24.56
N SER A 4 -0.43 33.35 24.12
CA SER A 4 -1.41 32.26 24.17
C SER A 4 -1.30 31.43 22.88
N GLY A 5 -0.53 30.35 22.94
CA GLY A 5 -0.51 29.33 21.90
C GLY A 5 -1.78 28.49 21.97
N LYS A 6 -2.68 28.65 20.99
CA LYS A 6 -3.87 27.79 20.85
C LYS A 6 -3.42 26.38 20.48
N VAL A 7 -3.46 25.47 21.45
CA VAL A 7 -3.26 24.03 21.23
C VAL A 7 -4.46 23.49 20.45
N ALA A 8 -4.21 23.03 19.23
CA ALA A 8 -5.22 22.36 18.40
C ALA A 8 -5.57 21.01 19.04
N ALA A 9 -6.84 20.85 19.43
CA ALA A 9 -7.35 19.63 20.04
C ALA A 9 -7.27 18.45 19.05
N THR A 10 -6.44 17.45 19.37
CA THR A 10 -6.38 16.18 18.65
C THR A 10 -7.62 15.36 18.99
N ARG A 11 -8.42 15.01 17.97
CA ARG A 11 -9.56 14.07 18.13
C ARG A 11 -8.99 12.68 18.44
N THR A 12 -9.14 12.23 19.68
CA THR A 12 -8.84 10.86 20.11
C THR A 12 -9.95 9.91 19.68
N VAL A 13 -9.95 9.53 18.40
CA VAL A 13 -10.69 8.34 17.98
C VAL A 13 -9.82 7.15 18.36
N GLY A 14 -10.35 6.25 19.19
CA GLY A 14 -9.65 5.17 19.90
C GLY A 14 -8.38 4.67 19.21
N ALA A 15 -7.24 4.85 19.89
CA ALA A 15 -5.91 4.51 19.40
C ALA A 15 -5.76 2.99 19.25
N VAL A 16 -6.20 2.46 18.11
CA VAL A 16 -5.81 1.12 17.66
C VAL A 16 -4.40 1.25 17.10
N LYS A 17 -3.47 0.42 17.59
CA LYS A 17 -2.05 0.40 17.22
C LYS A 17 -1.91 0.47 15.69
N PRO A 18 -1.36 1.57 15.12
CA PRO A 18 -1.11 1.61 13.69
C PRO A 18 -0.06 0.55 13.37
N LEU A 19 -0.37 -0.38 12.47
CA LEU A 19 0.53 -1.47 12.10
C LEU A 19 1.78 -0.90 11.40
N LEU A 20 1.59 0.07 10.51
CA LEU A 20 2.69 0.64 9.74
C LEU A 20 2.43 2.10 9.30
N SER A 21 1.22 2.48 8.93
CA SER A 21 0.84 3.82 8.44
C SER A 21 -0.02 4.56 9.45
N ARG A 22 0.28 5.84 9.68
CA ARG A 22 -0.48 6.73 10.56
C ARG A 22 -1.69 7.33 9.84
N ASP A 23 -1.56 7.53 8.53
CA ASP A 23 -2.56 8.16 7.68
C ASP A 23 -2.73 7.44 6.34
N LEU A 24 -3.90 7.63 5.73
CA LEU A 24 -4.28 7.04 4.43
C LEU A 24 -3.33 7.48 3.29
N GLY A 25 -2.69 8.65 3.42
CA GLY A 25 -1.67 9.14 2.50
C GLY A 25 -0.38 8.31 2.50
N GLU A 26 0.07 7.86 3.68
CA GLU A 26 1.25 6.99 3.80
C GLU A 26 0.95 5.59 3.25
N ALA A 27 -0.22 5.05 3.57
CA ALA A 27 -0.66 3.75 3.05
C ALA A 27 -0.69 3.76 1.51
N ARG A 28 -1.25 4.82 0.90
CA ARG A 28 -1.24 5.02 -0.56
C ARG A 28 0.16 5.17 -1.15
N ARG A 29 1.10 5.78 -0.42
CA ARG A 29 2.50 5.86 -0.87
C ARG A 29 3.14 4.48 -0.90
N ARG A 30 2.99 3.69 0.16
CA ARG A 30 3.54 2.33 0.23
C ARG A 30 2.94 1.39 -0.80
N VAL A 31 1.62 1.45 -1.02
CA VAL A 31 0.98 0.68 -2.10
C VAL A 31 1.58 1.01 -3.47
N ARG A 32 1.89 2.29 -3.75
CA ARG A 32 2.55 2.69 -4.99
C ARG A 32 4.00 2.19 -5.08
N GLU A 33 4.74 2.21 -3.97
CA GLU A 33 6.11 1.68 -3.92
C GLU A 33 6.11 0.16 -4.16
N LEU A 34 5.20 -0.57 -3.52
CA LEU A 34 4.99 -2.00 -3.73
C LEU A 34 4.62 -2.32 -5.18
N TYR A 35 3.71 -1.54 -5.78
CA TYR A 35 3.35 -1.70 -7.20
C TYR A 35 4.57 -1.52 -8.12
N ARG A 36 5.45 -0.55 -7.84
CA ARG A 36 6.68 -0.34 -8.61
C ARG A 36 7.68 -1.48 -8.44
N ALA A 37 7.80 -2.03 -7.23
CA ALA A 37 8.64 -3.20 -6.96
C ALA A 37 8.15 -4.41 -7.76
N TRP A 38 6.86 -4.74 -7.67
CA TRP A 38 6.25 -5.82 -8.45
C TRP A 38 6.43 -5.64 -9.95
N TYR A 39 6.29 -4.43 -10.48
CA TYR A 39 6.45 -4.17 -11.91
C TYR A 39 7.87 -4.46 -12.44
N ARG A 40 8.88 -4.30 -11.58
CA ARG A 40 10.28 -4.68 -11.85
C ARG A 40 10.54 -6.16 -11.67
N GLU A 41 9.77 -6.81 -10.78
CA GLU A 41 9.91 -8.23 -10.47
C GLU A 41 9.21 -9.13 -11.50
N VAL A 42 8.14 -8.67 -12.17
CA VAL A 42 7.40 -9.49 -13.16
C VAL A 42 8.31 -10.10 -14.24
N PRO A 43 9.22 -9.37 -14.91
CA PRO A 43 10.12 -9.96 -15.90
C PRO A 43 11.02 -11.05 -15.29
N ASN A 44 11.52 -10.84 -14.06
CA ASN A 44 12.36 -11.81 -13.36
C ASN A 44 11.57 -13.09 -13.05
N THR A 45 10.34 -12.96 -12.55
CA THR A 45 9.47 -14.11 -12.25
C THR A 45 9.08 -14.89 -13.50
N VAL A 46 8.73 -14.21 -14.59
CA VAL A 46 8.40 -14.88 -15.87
C VAL A 46 9.59 -15.69 -16.39
N HIS A 47 10.80 -15.14 -16.31
CA HIS A 47 12.01 -15.84 -16.73
C HIS A 47 12.39 -16.99 -15.79
N LEU A 48 12.37 -16.75 -14.48
CA LEU A 48 12.81 -17.70 -13.46
C LEU A 48 11.90 -18.92 -13.36
N TYR A 49 10.59 -18.72 -13.50
CA TYR A 49 9.60 -19.81 -13.47
C TYR A 49 9.21 -20.33 -14.85
N GLN A 50 9.87 -19.87 -15.92
CA GLN A 50 9.60 -20.27 -17.32
C GLN A 50 8.10 -20.26 -17.65
N LEU A 51 7.40 -19.19 -17.26
CA LEU A 51 5.96 -19.11 -17.46
C LEU A 51 5.65 -18.88 -18.95
N ASP A 52 4.65 -19.57 -19.48
CA ASP A 52 4.13 -19.40 -20.86
C ASP A 52 3.32 -18.11 -21.07
N ILE A 53 3.54 -17.09 -20.23
CA ILE A 53 2.88 -15.79 -20.32
C ILE A 53 3.87 -14.70 -20.69
N SER A 54 3.41 -13.74 -21.49
CA SER A 54 4.20 -12.54 -21.75
C SER A 54 4.36 -11.69 -20.48
N VAL A 55 5.47 -10.97 -20.39
CA VAL A 55 5.71 -9.97 -19.31
C VAL A 55 4.57 -8.95 -19.23
N LYS A 56 3.94 -8.62 -20.37
CA LYS A 56 2.77 -7.74 -20.43
C LYS A 56 1.57 -8.35 -19.70
N GLN A 57 1.24 -9.61 -19.99
CA GLN A 57 0.16 -10.33 -19.30
C GLN A 57 0.43 -10.44 -17.79
N GLY A 58 1.69 -10.69 -17.39
CA GLY A 58 2.07 -10.69 -15.98
C GLY A 58 1.81 -9.34 -15.29
N ARG A 59 2.18 -8.22 -15.94
CA ARG A 59 1.94 -6.86 -15.43
C ARG A 59 0.45 -6.53 -15.37
N ASP A 60 -0.32 -6.92 -16.39
CA ASP A 60 -1.77 -6.74 -16.41
C ASP A 60 -2.43 -7.54 -15.29
N LYS A 61 -1.93 -8.74 -14.97
CA LYS A 61 -2.43 -9.53 -13.85
C LYS A 61 -2.12 -8.90 -12.51
N VAL A 62 -0.92 -8.38 -12.31
CA VAL A 62 -0.57 -7.59 -11.11
C VAL A 62 -1.55 -6.41 -10.97
N ARG A 63 -1.78 -5.64 -12.05
CA ARG A 63 -2.72 -4.53 -12.04
C ARG A 63 -4.15 -4.96 -11.65
N GLU A 64 -4.65 -6.07 -12.20
CA GLU A 64 -5.96 -6.62 -11.85
C GLU A 64 -6.06 -6.93 -10.35
N MET A 65 -5.02 -7.55 -9.76
CA MET A 65 -5.00 -7.89 -8.33
C MET A 65 -4.95 -6.65 -7.44
N PHE A 66 -4.24 -5.60 -7.84
CA PHE A 66 -4.27 -4.31 -7.14
C PHE A 66 -5.64 -3.61 -7.27
N GLN A 67 -6.28 -3.68 -8.44
CA GLN A 67 -7.62 -3.11 -8.64
C GLN A 67 -8.71 -3.83 -7.84
N LYS A 68 -8.61 -5.15 -7.67
CA LYS A 68 -9.53 -5.91 -6.80
C LYS A 68 -9.60 -5.34 -5.38
N ASN A 69 -8.48 -4.84 -4.86
CA ASN A 69 -8.38 -4.26 -3.52
C ASN A 69 -8.61 -2.74 -3.47
N ALA A 70 -8.99 -2.10 -4.58
CA ALA A 70 -9.15 -0.65 -4.65
C ALA A 70 -10.33 -0.10 -3.81
N HIS A 71 -11.27 -0.96 -3.43
CA HIS A 71 -12.43 -0.60 -2.60
C HIS A 71 -12.10 -0.50 -1.10
N VAL A 72 -10.89 -0.90 -0.69
CA VAL A 72 -10.47 -0.86 0.72
C VAL A 72 -10.17 0.57 1.13
N THR A 73 -10.95 1.08 2.09
CA THR A 73 -10.83 2.46 2.61
C THR A 73 -10.13 2.53 3.96
N ASP A 74 -10.03 1.42 4.70
CA ASP A 74 -9.35 1.38 6.01
C ASP A 74 -7.82 1.25 5.83
N PRO A 75 -7.01 2.22 6.29
CA PRO A 75 -5.55 2.18 6.21
C PRO A 75 -4.93 0.93 6.85
N ARG A 76 -5.54 0.37 7.90
CA ARG A 76 -5.01 -0.81 8.61
C ARG A 76 -5.10 -2.07 7.75
N VAL A 77 -6.18 -2.19 6.98
CA VAL A 77 -6.37 -3.31 6.05
C VAL A 77 -5.40 -3.16 4.87
N ILE A 78 -5.17 -1.93 4.40
CA ILE A 78 -4.17 -1.66 3.37
C ILE A 78 -2.77 -2.05 3.86
N ASP A 79 -2.38 -1.64 5.07
CA ASP A 79 -1.11 -2.03 5.67
C ASP A 79 -0.98 -3.55 5.80
N LEU A 80 -2.03 -4.24 6.25
CA LEU A 80 -2.03 -5.69 6.36
C LEU A 80 -1.84 -6.37 4.99
N LEU A 81 -2.48 -5.85 3.94
CA LEU A 81 -2.31 -6.34 2.57
C LEU A 81 -0.89 -6.09 2.04
N VAL A 82 -0.29 -4.94 2.38
CA VAL A 82 1.10 -4.63 2.03
C VAL A 82 2.08 -5.55 2.77
N ILE A 83 1.87 -5.82 4.06
CA ILE A 83 2.69 -6.74 4.86
C ILE A 83 2.58 -8.18 4.34
N LYS A 84 1.38 -8.62 3.97
CA LYS A 84 1.18 -9.99 3.45
C LYS A 84 1.88 -10.24 2.11
N VAL A 85 2.22 -9.18 1.38
CA VAL A 85 2.78 -9.23 0.02
C VAL A 85 4.25 -8.81 -0.03
N SER A 86 4.77 -8.14 1.02
CA SER A 86 6.23 -7.94 1.20
C SER A 86 6.88 -9.20 1.71
#